data_AF-A0A7X7ZAK5-F1
#
_entry.id   AF-A0A7X7ZAK5-F1
#
_cell.length_a   1.000
_cell.length_b   1.000
_cell.length_c   1.000
_cell.angle_alpha   90.00
_cell.angle_beta   90.00
_cell.angle_gamma   90.00
#
_symmetry.space_group_name_H-M   'P 1'
#
loop_
_entity.id
_entity.type
_entity.pdbx_description
1 polymer ?
#
loop_
_entity_poly.entity_id
_entity_poly.type
_entity_poly.pdbx_seq_one_letter_code
_entity_poly.pdbx_strand_id
1 'polypeptide(L)' 'SDGFMDQIGGDKKKKYMRSQFQKTLITLSQFDGNVQLSELSNVFSQWKGTNEQIDDVIVLGTKV' A
#
# COMPACT_ATOMS: atom_id res chain seq x y z
N SER A 1 1.78 8.85 4.12
CA SER A 1 0.77 9.82 3.71
C SER A 1 -0.51 9.08 3.39
N ASP A 2 -1.59 9.84 3.33
CA ASP A 2 -2.90 9.45 2.82
C ASP A 2 -2.88 9.02 1.35
N GLY A 3 -1.94 9.52 0.53
CA GLY A 3 -1.78 9.11 -0.87
C GLY A 3 -1.78 7.60 -1.13
N PHE A 4 -1.25 6.76 -0.23
CA PHE A 4 -1.33 5.28 -0.37
C PHE A 4 -2.79 4.80 -0.32
N MET A 5 -3.56 5.29 0.65
CA MET A 5 -4.95 4.91 0.87
C MET A 5 -5.87 5.52 -0.20
N ASP A 6 -5.51 6.70 -0.72
CA ASP A 6 -6.27 7.40 -1.74
C ASP A 6 -6.03 6.88 -3.15
N GLN A 7 -4.95 6.13 -3.40
CA GLN A 7 -4.64 5.55 -4.70
C GLN A 7 -5.83 4.80 -5.31
N ILE A 8 -6.21 5.22 -6.52
CA ILE A 8 -7.26 4.59 -7.32
C ILE A 8 -6.67 3.38 -8.05
N GLY A 9 -7.37 2.25 -7.98
CA GLY A 9 -6.87 0.99 -8.51
C GLY A 9 -7.90 -0.15 -8.50
N GLY A 10 -7.41 -1.34 -8.83
CA GLY A 10 -8.19 -2.57 -8.94
C GLY A 10 -9.28 -2.55 -10.03
N ASP A 11 -9.97 -3.68 -10.19
CA ASP A 11 -10.93 -3.90 -11.27
C ASP A 11 -12.11 -2.92 -11.29
N LYS A 12 -12.40 -2.29 -10.14
CA LYS A 12 -13.54 -1.37 -9.97
C LYS A 12 -13.13 0.09 -9.89
N LYS A 13 -11.86 0.44 -10.17
CA LYS A 13 -11.32 1.81 -10.03
C LYS A 13 -11.69 2.44 -8.68
N LYS A 14 -11.37 1.75 -7.59
CA LYS A 14 -11.67 2.20 -6.23
C LYS A 14 -10.40 2.69 -5.54
N LYS A 15 -10.56 3.59 -4.57
CA LYS A 15 -9.51 3.91 -3.60
C LYS A 15 -9.10 2.65 -2.84
N TYR A 16 -7.84 2.56 -2.43
CA TYR A 16 -7.37 1.45 -1.59
C TYR A 16 -8.06 1.43 -0.23
N MET A 17 -8.38 2.61 0.31
CA MET A 17 -9.05 2.83 1.60
C MET A 17 -8.22 2.39 2.81
N ARG A 18 -8.48 3.05 3.94
CA ARG A 18 -7.79 2.79 5.22
C ARG A 18 -7.95 1.37 5.74
N SER A 19 -9.13 0.77 5.58
CA SER A 19 -9.42 -0.58 6.08
C SER A 19 -8.59 -1.65 5.37
N GLN A 20 -8.36 -1.52 4.07
CA GLN A 20 -7.51 -2.45 3.32
C GLN A 20 -6.03 -2.23 3.68
N PHE A 21 -5.59 -0.98 3.80
CA PHE A 21 -4.24 -0.64 4.25
C PHE A 21 -3.89 -1.26 5.61
N GLN A 22 -4.79 -1.16 6.58
CA GLN A 22 -4.60 -1.80 7.88
C GLN A 22 -4.48 -3.32 7.78
N LYS A 23 -5.32 -3.98 6.95
CA LYS A 23 -5.21 -5.44 6.74
C LYS A 23 -3.86 -5.81 6.14
N THR A 24 -3.40 -5.07 5.13
CA THR A 24 -2.08 -5.27 4.53
C THR A 24 -0.97 -5.15 5.55
N LEU A 25 -0.97 -4.10 6.39
CA LEU A 25 0.05 -3.95 7.44
C LEU A 25 0.04 -5.12 8.45
N ILE A 26 -1.16 -5.59 8.85
CA ILE A 26 -1.28 -6.76 9.75
C ILE A 26 -0.77 -8.03 9.08
N THR A 27 -1.08 -8.25 7.80
CA THR A 27 -0.58 -9.41 7.05
C THR A 27 0.94 -9.38 6.90
N LEU A 28 1.52 -8.18 6.75
CA LEU A 28 2.95 -8.02 6.54
C LEU A 28 3.76 -7.95 7.84
N SER A 29 3.14 -7.71 9.00
CA SER A 29 3.85 -7.47 10.26
C SER A 29 4.73 -8.65 10.73
N GLN A 30 4.47 -9.85 10.24
CA GLN A 30 5.25 -11.06 10.53
C GLN A 30 6.59 -11.13 9.78
N PHE A 31 6.77 -10.35 8.72
CA PHE A 31 7.97 -10.37 7.90
C PHE A 31 9.04 -9.39 8.40
N ASP A 32 10.27 -9.54 7.94
CA ASP A 32 11.33 -8.57 8.22
C ASP A 32 11.15 -7.27 7.42
N GLY A 33 11.72 -6.17 7.92
CA GLY A 33 11.49 -4.83 7.37
C GLY A 33 11.75 -4.70 5.87
N ASN A 34 12.80 -5.36 5.35
CA ASN A 34 13.10 -5.36 3.92
C ASN A 34 12.00 -6.07 3.10
N VAL A 35 11.48 -7.18 3.62
CA VAL A 35 10.39 -7.94 2.99
C VAL A 35 9.08 -7.15 3.09
N GLN A 36 8.79 -6.53 4.23
CA GLN A 36 7.65 -5.64 4.38
C GLN A 36 7.69 -4.48 3.37
N LEU A 37 8.86 -3.87 3.19
CA LEU A 37 9.05 -2.80 2.21
C LEU A 37 8.79 -3.28 0.78
N SER A 38 9.39 -4.40 0.36
CA SER A 38 9.16 -4.94 -0.98
C SER A 38 7.70 -5.32 -1.21
N GLU A 39 7.06 -5.95 -0.22
CA GLU A 39 5.66 -6.34 -0.32
C GLU A 39 4.71 -5.13 -0.35
N LEU A 40 4.98 -4.09 0.44
CA LEU A 40 4.21 -2.84 0.36
C LEU A 40 4.32 -2.18 -1.02
N SER A 41 5.52 -2.13 -1.59
CA SER A 41 5.75 -1.62 -2.95
C SER A 41 5.02 -2.47 -4.01
N ASN A 42 5.02 -3.80 -3.85
CA ASN A 42 4.31 -4.72 -4.73
C ASN A 42 2.80 -4.52 -4.64
N VAL A 43 2.23 -4.50 -3.43
CA VAL A 43 0.80 -4.28 -3.19
C VAL A 43 0.35 -2.95 -3.78
N PHE A 44 1.12 -1.87 -3.59
CA PHE A 44 0.81 -0.57 -4.17
C PHE A 44 0.82 -0.61 -5.71
N SER A 45 1.88 -1.18 -6.30
CA SER A 45 2.04 -1.27 -7.75
C SER A 45 0.95 -2.13 -8.39
N GLN A 46 0.60 -3.26 -7.76
CA GLN A 46 -0.47 -4.15 -8.21
C GLN A 46 -1.83 -3.48 -8.12
N TRP A 47 -2.12 -2.77 -7.02
CA TRP A 47 -3.39 -2.07 -6.88
C TRP A 47 -3.52 -0.95 -7.90
N LYS A 48 -2.52 -0.09 -8.00
CA LYS A 48 -2.46 1.01 -8.98
C LYS A 48 -2.63 0.47 -10.40
N GLY A 49 -1.95 -0.63 -10.73
CA GLY A 49 -1.95 -1.21 -12.06
C GLY A 49 -1.50 -0.17 -13.10
N THR A 50 -2.30 0.00 -14.14
CA THR A 50 -2.05 0.99 -15.21
C THR A 50 -2.59 2.38 -14.87
N ASN A 51 -3.24 2.57 -13.72
CA ASN A 51 -3.72 3.89 -13.33
C ASN A 51 -2.53 4.79 -12.94
N GLU A 52 -2.73 6.09 -13.08
CA GLU A 52 -1.76 7.09 -12.63
C GLU A 52 -1.72 7.16 -11.10
N GLN A 53 -0.56 7.55 -10.58
CA GLN A 53 -0.45 7.91 -9.18
C GLN A 53 -1.05 9.31 -9.01
N ILE A 54 -1.96 9.45 -8.05
CA ILE A 54 -2.77 10.67 -7.91
C ILE A 54 -2.23 11.66 -6.87
N ASP A 55 -1.29 11.22 -6.02
CA ASP A 55 -0.78 11.97 -4.89
C ASP A 55 0.59 11.43 -4.45
N ASP A 56 1.31 12.18 -3.62
CA ASP A 56 2.58 11.76 -3.05
C ASP A 56 2.40 10.66 -2.00
N VAL A 57 3.22 9.60 -2.11
CA VAL A 57 3.12 8.41 -1.26
C VAL A 57 4.38 8.26 -0.42
N ILE A 58 4.21 8.32 0.91
CA ILE A 58 5.28 8.07 1.89
C ILE A 58 4.79 7.04 2.92
N VAL A 59 5.51 5.95 3.10
CA VAL A 59 5.27 4.97 4.18
C VAL A 59 6.58 4.70 4.89
N LEU A 60 6.60 4.87 6.21
CA LEU A 60 7.76 4.60 7.06
C LEU A 60 7.37 3.55 8.11
N GLY A 61 8.19 2.50 8.24
CA GLY A 61 8.00 1.42 9.21
C GLY A 61 9.21 1.26 10.11
N THR A 62 8.98 0.97 11.39
CA THR A 62 10.01 0.69 12.39
C THR A 62 9.67 -0.62 13.11
N LYS A 63 10.66 -1.49 13.34
CA LYS A 63 10.53 -2.71 14.14
C LYS A 63 11.20 -2.43 15.50
N VAL A 64 10.51 -2.81 16.59
CA VAL A 64 10.96 -2.64 17.98
C VAL A 64 11.26 -4.01 18.57
#